data_AF-A0A2D5KAT6-F1
#
_entry.id   AF-A0A2D5KAT6-F1
#
_cell.length_a   1.000
_cell.length_b   1.000
_cell.length_c   1.000
_cell.angle_alpha   90.00
_cell.angle_beta   90.00
_cell.angle_gamma   90.00
#
_symmetry.space_group_name_H-M   'P 1'
#
loop_
_entity.id
_entity.type
_entity.pdbx_description
1 polymer ?
#
loop_
_entity_poly.entity_id
_entity_poly.type
_entity_poly.pdbx_seq_one_letter_code
_entity_poly.pdbx_strand_id
1 'polypeptide(L)'
;MDFQCEELIIEDGEFGCTITFSDTKTSEVQYKTAEEIMNSEEKYLLIQRTYPEDDDELDNYHIESSETDIELLSDEIEIIVEIDPKRFKIQFPGAQLEIGLNLTNKELKNLERILKSRFKDIQRR
;
A
#
# COMPACT_ATOMS: atom_id res chain seq x y z
N MET A 1 10.16 -10.62 -6.16
CA MET A 1 10.32 -9.31 -5.51
C MET A 1 10.46 -8.25 -6.58
N ASP A 2 9.43 -7.41 -6.69
CA ASP A 2 9.34 -6.31 -7.65
C ASP A 2 10.13 -5.09 -7.15
N PHE A 3 10.11 -4.84 -5.84
CA PHE A 3 11.02 -3.91 -5.17
C PHE A 3 11.25 -4.24 -3.68
N GLN A 4 12.23 -3.55 -3.07
CA GLN A 4 12.55 -3.64 -1.64
C GLN A 4 11.99 -2.41 -0.93
N CYS A 5 11.13 -2.61 0.06
CA CYS A 5 10.57 -1.53 0.87
C CYS A 5 11.63 -1.00 1.85
N GLU A 6 11.98 0.28 1.69
CA GLU A 6 12.83 1.05 2.59
C GLU A 6 12.00 1.93 3.54
N GLU A 7 10.78 2.29 3.15
CA GLU A 7 9.87 3.08 3.96
C GLU A 7 8.43 2.54 3.88
N LEU A 8 7.83 2.36 5.07
CA LEU A 8 6.42 2.02 5.24
C LEU A 8 5.73 3.17 5.96
N ILE A 9 4.77 3.79 5.29
CA ILE A 9 3.92 4.84 5.86
C ILE A 9 2.51 4.28 6.02
N ILE A 10 1.92 4.49 7.18
CA ILE A 10 0.53 4.14 7.47
C ILE A 10 -0.15 5.37 8.06
N GLU A 11 -1.15 5.87 7.34
CA GLU A 11 -1.98 7.00 7.74
C GLU A 11 -3.39 6.47 7.99
N ASP A 12 -3.80 6.36 9.26
CA ASP A 12 -5.15 5.96 9.66
C ASP A 12 -5.86 7.20 10.21
N GLY A 13 -6.71 7.81 9.37
CA GLY A 13 -7.40 9.06 9.65
C GLY A 13 -8.91 8.90 9.82
N GLU A 14 -9.60 10.03 9.95
CA GLU A 14 -11.07 10.07 10.09
C GLU A 14 -11.79 9.67 8.80
N PHE A 15 -11.22 9.98 7.63
CA PHE A 15 -11.85 9.79 6.32
C PHE A 15 -11.33 8.57 5.56
N GLY A 16 -10.39 7.82 6.14
CA GLY A 16 -9.83 6.66 5.48
C GLY A 16 -8.54 6.14 6.11
N CYS A 17 -7.96 5.15 5.45
CA CYS A 17 -6.66 4.60 5.79
C CYS A 17 -5.83 4.38 4.53
N THR A 18 -4.59 4.86 4.53
CA THR A 18 -3.63 4.70 3.45
C THR A 18 -2.40 3.96 3.97
N ILE A 19 -1.95 2.99 3.18
CA ILE A 19 -0.70 2.25 3.38
C ILE A 19 0.17 2.47 2.15
N THR A 20 1.37 2.99 2.36
CA THR A 20 2.35 3.24 1.30
C THR A 20 3.62 2.47 1.58
N PHE A 21 4.04 1.64 0.63
CA PHE A 21 5.35 1.00 0.58
C PHE A 21 6.19 1.74 -0.46
N SER A 22 7.41 2.12 -0.11
CA SER A 22 8.34 2.84 -1.00
C SER A 22 9.75 2.25 -0.90
N ASP A 23 10.47 2.22 -2.01
CA ASP A 23 11.90 1.88 -2.07
C ASP A 23 12.82 3.05 -1.71
N THR A 24 12.25 4.24 -1.52
CA THR A 24 12.96 5.47 -1.16
C THR A 24 12.35 6.09 0.08
N LYS A 25 13.17 6.63 0.98
CA LYS A 25 12.66 7.33 2.18
C LYS A 25 12.22 8.74 1.81
N THR A 26 11.08 9.19 2.33
CA THR A 26 10.58 10.56 2.16
C THR A 26 11.60 11.61 2.62
N SER A 27 12.38 11.27 3.64
CA SER A 27 13.50 12.11 4.11
C SER A 27 14.66 12.24 3.11
N GLU A 28 14.75 11.38 2.10
CA GLU A 28 15.72 11.48 1.00
C GLU A 28 15.16 12.30 -0.17
N VAL A 29 13.83 12.28 -0.36
CA VAL A 29 13.12 13.07 -1.39
C VAL A 29 13.28 14.57 -1.17
N GLN A 30 13.31 15.04 0.09
CA GLN A 30 13.51 16.47 0.40
C GLN A 30 14.86 17.04 -0.08
N TYR A 31 15.81 16.17 -0.43
CA TYR A 31 17.13 16.54 -0.96
C TYR A 31 17.21 16.40 -2.49
N LYS A 32 16.17 15.86 -3.14
CA LYS A 32 16.07 15.74 -4.59
C LYS A 32 15.57 17.06 -5.19
N THR A 33 16.14 17.45 -6.31
CA THR A 33 15.64 18.55 -7.14
C THR A 33 14.34 18.15 -7.85
N ALA A 34 13.55 19.12 -8.30
CA ALA A 34 12.31 18.83 -9.04
C ALA A 34 12.55 17.98 -10.30
N GLU A 35 13.70 18.13 -10.96
CA GLU A 35 14.10 17.32 -12.12
C GLU A 35 14.47 15.88 -11.71
N GLU A 36 15.12 15.70 -10.56
CA GLU A 36 15.41 14.38 -10.00
C GLU A 36 14.15 13.65 -9.51
N ILE A 37 13.15 14.39 -9.01
CA ILE A 37 11.85 13.82 -8.62
C ILE A 37 11.07 13.38 -9.86
N MET A 38 10.98 14.22 -10.89
CA MET A 38 10.24 13.89 -12.12
C MET A 38 10.86 12.74 -12.93
N ASN A 39 12.17 12.50 -12.79
CA ASN A 39 12.88 11.40 -13.44
C ASN A 39 13.17 10.23 -12.50
N SER A 40 12.63 10.25 -11.27
CA SER A 40 12.87 9.20 -10.29
C SER A 40 12.11 7.94 -10.67
N GLU A 41 12.81 6.82 -10.89
CA GLU A 41 12.22 5.47 -11.04
C GLU A 41 11.77 4.91 -9.67
N GLU A 42 11.19 5.76 -8.83
CA GLU A 42 10.79 5.41 -7.46
C GLU A 42 9.74 4.30 -7.49
N LYS A 43 10.03 3.22 -6.76
CA LYS A 43 9.15 2.06 -6.71
C LYS A 43 8.24 2.13 -5.51
N TYR A 44 6.94 2.07 -5.76
CA TYR A 44 5.95 2.14 -4.69
C TYR A 44 4.74 1.24 -4.91
N LEU A 45 4.05 0.99 -3.79
CA LEU A 45 2.69 0.47 -3.74
C LEU A 45 1.89 1.31 -2.76
N LEU A 46 0.76 1.84 -3.23
CA LEU A 46 -0.22 2.56 -2.43
C LEU A 46 -1.51 1.73 -2.36
N ILE A 47 -1.99 1.51 -1.14
CA ILE A 47 -3.27 0.86 -0.85
C ILE A 47 -4.06 1.83 0.03
N GLN A 48 -5.18 2.32 -0.50
CA GLN A 48 -6.04 3.25 0.19
C GLN A 48 -7.44 2.68 0.32
N ARG A 49 -8.04 2.86 1.50
CA ARG A 49 -9.46 2.70 1.75
C ARG A 49 -10.03 4.04 2.19
N THR A 50 -11.01 4.54 1.49
CA THR A 50 -11.77 5.74 1.86
C THR A 50 -13.06 5.31 2.53
N TYR A 51 -13.36 5.91 3.69
CA TYR A 51 -14.59 5.61 4.43
C TYR A 51 -15.76 6.38 3.81
N PRO A 52 -16.96 5.78 3.79
CA PRO A 52 -18.15 6.46 3.28
C PRO A 52 -18.45 7.71 4.08
N GLU A 53 -18.85 8.79 3.41
CA GLU A 53 -19.29 10.02 4.08
C GLU A 53 -20.75 9.93 4.53
N ASP A 54 -21.56 9.18 3.78
CA ASP A 54 -22.97 8.94 4.04
C ASP A 54 -23.27 7.45 4.33
N ASP A 55 -24.32 7.17 5.12
CA ASP A 55 -24.73 5.81 5.52
C ASP A 55 -25.12 4.89 4.33
N ASP A 56 -25.41 5.49 3.17
CA ASP A 56 -25.77 4.79 1.94
C ASP A 56 -24.57 4.49 1.02
N GLU A 57 -23.37 4.96 1.38
CA GLU A 57 -22.14 4.75 0.63
C GLU A 57 -21.35 3.53 1.15
N LEU A 58 -20.64 2.86 0.24
CA LEU A 58 -19.72 1.78 0.57
C LEU A 58 -18.30 2.31 0.71
N ASP A 59 -17.44 1.53 1.36
CA ASP A 59 -16.00 1.83 1.36
C ASP A 59 -15.47 1.80 -0.07
N ASN A 60 -14.61 2.75 -0.41
CA ASN A 60 -13.92 2.77 -1.70
C ASN A 60 -12.47 2.33 -1.53
N TYR A 61 -12.01 1.42 -2.40
CA TYR A 61 -10.63 0.97 -2.42
C TYR A 61 -9.90 1.50 -3.65
N HIS A 62 -8.72 2.08 -3.42
CA HIS A 62 -7.78 2.53 -4.46
C HIS A 62 -6.46 1.79 -4.29
N ILE A 63 -5.97 1.18 -5.36
CA ILE A 63 -4.65 0.54 -5.42
C ILE A 63 -3.89 1.10 -6.62
N GLU A 64 -2.66 1.48 -6.36
CA GLU A 64 -1.75 2.06 -7.34
C GLU A 64 -0.32 1.58 -7.08
N SER A 65 0.43 1.31 -8.15
CA SER A 65 1.84 0.95 -8.05
C SER A 65 2.60 1.42 -9.28
N SER A 66 3.85 1.85 -9.11
CA SER A 66 4.72 2.16 -10.24
C SER A 66 5.19 0.92 -11.01
N GLU A 67 5.01 -0.29 -10.47
CA GLU A 67 5.40 -1.54 -11.13
C GLU A 67 4.29 -2.11 -12.04
N THR A 68 3.08 -1.55 -12.01
CA THR A 68 1.95 -2.01 -12.82
C THR A 68 1.09 -0.85 -13.28
N ASP A 69 0.76 -0.79 -14.58
CA ASP A 69 -0.15 0.22 -15.15
C ASP A 69 -1.64 -0.01 -14.78
N ILE A 70 -1.92 -0.65 -13.65
CA ILE A 70 -3.28 -0.99 -13.21
C ILE A 70 -3.65 -0.09 -12.04
N GLU A 71 -4.60 0.81 -12.31
CA GLU A 71 -5.29 1.60 -11.32
C GLU A 71 -6.66 0.95 -11.09
N LEU A 72 -6.91 0.46 -9.87
CA LEU A 72 -8.18 -0.20 -9.55
C LEU A 72 -9.03 0.69 -8.64
N LEU A 73 -10.21 1.04 -9.15
CA LEU A 73 -11.30 1.70 -8.43
C LEU A 73 -12.54 0.80 -8.53
N SER A 74 -12.91 0.11 -7.45
CA SER A 74 -14.14 -0.70 -7.45
C SER A 74 -14.59 -1.05 -6.03
N ASP A 75 -15.91 -1.18 -5.89
CA ASP A 75 -16.60 -1.55 -4.67
C ASP A 75 -16.55 -3.07 -4.39
N GLU A 76 -16.10 -3.89 -5.36
CA GLU A 76 -16.05 -5.36 -5.27
C GLU A 76 -14.72 -5.93 -5.80
N ILE A 77 -13.60 -5.55 -5.17
CA ILE A 77 -12.27 -6.10 -5.52
C ILE A 77 -11.90 -7.23 -4.56
N GLU A 78 -11.67 -8.43 -5.09
CA GLU A 78 -11.02 -9.49 -4.33
C GLU A 78 -9.51 -9.23 -4.26
N ILE A 79 -9.07 -8.69 -3.12
CA ILE A 79 -7.66 -8.46 -2.83
C ILE A 79 -7.18 -9.58 -1.90
N ILE A 80 -6.09 -10.26 -2.27
CA ILE A 80 -5.46 -11.29 -1.44
C ILE A 80 -4.10 -10.78 -0.99
N VAL A 81 -3.85 -10.82 0.32
CA VAL A 81 -2.56 -10.43 0.90
C VAL A 81 -1.94 -11.59 1.67
N GLU A 82 -0.67 -11.83 1.42
CA GLU A 82 0.20 -12.69 2.22
C GLU A 82 1.32 -11.83 2.81
N ILE A 83 1.55 -11.93 4.11
CA ILE A 83 2.60 -11.14 4.79
C ILE A 83 3.45 -12.03 5.67
N ASP A 84 4.76 -11.86 5.56
CA ASP A 84 5.74 -12.43 6.48
C ASP A 84 6.85 -11.40 6.76
N PRO A 85 7.74 -11.64 7.74
CA PRO A 85 8.74 -10.65 8.12
C PRO A 85 9.68 -10.19 7.00
N LYS A 86 9.79 -10.95 5.89
CA LYS A 86 10.70 -10.67 4.77
C LYS A 86 9.99 -10.18 3.53
N ARG A 87 8.67 -10.35 3.42
CA ARG A 87 7.94 -9.98 2.22
C ARG A 87 6.46 -9.68 2.48
N PHE A 88 5.94 -8.81 1.63
CA PHE A 88 4.54 -8.50 1.48
C PHE A 88 4.12 -8.89 0.06
N LYS A 89 3.17 -9.79 -0.08
CA LYS A 89 2.61 -10.16 -1.38
C LYS A 89 1.16 -9.71 -1.43
N ILE A 90 0.80 -9.03 -2.51
CA ILE A 90 -0.57 -8.63 -2.80
C ILE A 90 -0.96 -9.14 -4.18
N GLN A 91 -2.18 -9.62 -4.29
CA GLN A 91 -2.80 -10.03 -5.55
C GLN A 91 -4.13 -9.30 -5.68
N PHE A 92 -4.37 -8.73 -6.85
CA PHE A 92 -5.58 -8.01 -7.21
C PHE A 92 -5.92 -8.29 -8.68
N PRO A 93 -7.14 -7.99 -9.16
CA PRO A 93 -7.53 -8.25 -10.54
C PRO A 93 -6.52 -7.71 -11.56
N GLY A 94 -5.94 -8.61 -12.35
CA GLY A 94 -5.00 -8.26 -13.42
C GLY A 94 -3.52 -8.17 -13.01
N ALA A 95 -3.18 -8.19 -11.72
CA ALA A 95 -1.80 -8.10 -11.27
C ALA A 95 -1.49 -8.79 -9.93
N GLN A 96 -0.21 -8.99 -9.70
CA GLN A 96 0.33 -9.40 -8.41
C GLN A 96 1.62 -8.65 -8.17
N LEU A 97 1.90 -8.33 -6.92
CA LEU A 97 3.15 -7.70 -6.50
C LEU A 97 3.71 -8.44 -5.29
N GLU A 98 5.02 -8.60 -5.26
CA GLU A 98 5.80 -9.12 -4.15
C GLU A 98 6.86 -8.08 -3.75
N ILE A 99 6.70 -7.50 -2.58
CA ILE A 99 7.55 -6.46 -2.04
C ILE A 99 8.43 -7.08 -0.95
N GLY A 100 9.75 -6.85 -1.02
CA GLY A 100 10.67 -7.21 0.05
C GLY A 100 10.48 -6.29 1.26
N LEU A 101 10.43 -6.85 2.47
CA LEU A 101 10.26 -6.10 3.71
C LEU A 101 11.54 -6.13 4.54
N ASN A 102 11.84 -4.99 5.17
CA ASN A 102 12.84 -4.89 6.23
C ASN A 102 12.23 -4.19 7.46
N LEU A 103 11.05 -4.66 7.86
CA LEU A 103 10.29 -4.07 8.95
C LEU A 103 10.75 -4.61 10.31
N THR A 104 10.75 -3.74 11.32
CA THR A 104 10.84 -4.17 12.71
C THR A 104 9.60 -4.98 13.10
N ASN A 105 9.74 -5.82 14.14
CA ASN A 105 8.60 -6.56 14.70
C ASN A 105 7.42 -5.66 15.12
N LYS A 106 7.69 -4.39 15.48
CA LYS A 106 6.66 -3.42 15.84
C LYS A 106 5.89 -2.94 14.59
N GLU A 107 6.61 -2.59 13.54
CA GLU A 107 6.02 -2.16 12.26
C GLU A 107 5.23 -3.28 11.61
N LEU A 108 5.78 -4.51 11.58
CA LEU A 108 5.09 -5.68 11.04
C LEU A 108 3.76 -5.92 11.76
N LYS A 109 3.77 -5.95 13.10
CA LYS A 109 2.53 -6.10 13.89
C LYS A 109 1.54 -4.96 13.68
N ASN A 110 2.04 -3.74 13.47
CA ASN A 110 1.18 -2.60 13.19
C ASN A 110 0.51 -2.74 11.82
N LEU A 111 1.27 -3.11 10.79
CA LEU A 111 0.77 -3.38 9.44
C LEU A 111 -0.26 -4.51 9.46
N GLU A 112 0.05 -5.63 10.10
CA GLU A 112 -0.88 -6.75 10.28
C GLU A 112 -2.16 -6.33 11.02
N ARG A 113 -2.06 -5.44 12.01
CA ARG A 113 -3.24 -4.92 12.72
C ARG A 113 -4.08 -4.06 11.79
N ILE A 114 -3.48 -3.10 11.09
CA ILE A 114 -4.19 -2.14 10.22
C ILE A 114 -4.88 -2.86 9.08
N LEU A 115 -4.18 -3.73 8.36
CA LEU A 115 -4.76 -4.53 7.29
C LEU A 115 -5.94 -5.40 7.81
N LYS A 116 -6.05 -5.68 9.11
CA LYS A 116 -7.10 -6.55 9.68
C LYS A 116 -8.29 -5.74 10.14
N SER A 117 -8.04 -4.58 10.74
CA SER A 117 -9.08 -3.70 11.26
C SER A 117 -9.68 -2.80 10.18
N ARG A 118 -8.85 -2.35 9.24
CA ARG A 118 -9.22 -1.34 8.24
C ARG A 118 -9.43 -1.92 6.86
N PHE A 119 -8.89 -3.08 6.51
CA PHE A 119 -9.05 -3.65 5.17
C PHE A 119 -9.73 -5.01 5.27
N LYS A 120 -11.00 -5.02 5.69
CA LYS A 120 -11.73 -6.25 6.05
C LYS A 120 -12.01 -7.15 4.84
N ASP A 121 -12.06 -6.56 3.66
CA ASP A 121 -12.34 -7.25 2.39
C ASP A 121 -11.08 -7.87 1.78
N ILE A 122 -9.90 -7.56 2.35
CA ILE A 122 -8.65 -8.23 2.00
C ILE A 122 -8.64 -9.63 2.62
N GLN A 123 -8.70 -10.66 1.78
CA GLN A 123 -8.52 -12.03 2.21
C GLN A 123 -7.05 -12.30 2.53
N ARG A 124 -6.78 -12.85 3.72
CA ARG A 124 -5.43 -13.26 4.12
C ARG A 124 -5.24 -14.75 3.97
N ARG A 125 -4.10 -15.16 3.42
CA ARG A 125 -3.69 -16.55 3.32
C ARG A 125 -2.44 -16.84 4.15
#